data_AF-A0A118K770-F1
#
_entry.id   AF-A0A118K770-F1
#
_cell.length_a   1.000
_cell.length_b   1.000
_cell.length_c   1.000
_cell.angle_alpha   90.00
_cell.angle_beta   90.00
_cell.angle_gamma   90.00
#
_symmetry.space_group_name_H-M   'P 1'
#
loop_
_entity.id
_entity.type
_entity.pdbx_description
1 polymer ?
#
loop_
_entity_poly.entity_id
_entity_poly.type
_entity_poly.pdbx_seq_one_letter_code
_entity_poly.pdbx_strand_id
1 'polypeptide(L)'
;MGNPSSSSFPFKLAFILSFSLTASSSSSSSYSSPTPPKSHYHYLSLRKFNSKKASTAPPTASAGDILSLLGTPQQASSVNPKVAAELRSCFKFLVPFNSTTSSPSNLGNRPSKSSIDSEIRFPRRSLNSKCRSDSWSDKDELVWSPPAPVLEIARLAFDSGGDPGCIQRTLDPTMIDIPDVQGSNKNRCQLTRTPYGRRFINEELNSYMEFLFKLIAARGPKVGLHVSLDRYDFFHGHLFIAADGRVGILFHAKEYPAYDKEVFPYNMGYCQAGSNVTYDDSMNLRNILWLAPLPSNSSGWSAPGVLVVLDAHPGGIIYRDIIPEYVDYVRTIYEDDFGDNVVDVNYLNAEADYQIFIC
;
A
#
# COMPACT_ATOMS: atom_id res chain seq x y z
N MET A 1 57.50 6.33 16.42
CA MET A 1 57.54 6.37 14.95
C MET A 1 57.31 4.96 14.42
N GLY A 2 56.22 4.76 13.64
CA GLY A 2 55.86 3.57 12.82
C GLY A 2 55.53 2.29 13.59
N ASN A 3 54.47 1.50 13.36
CA ASN A 3 53.34 1.44 12.41
C ASN A 3 52.26 0.56 13.10
N PRO A 4 50.95 0.75 12.85
CA PRO A 4 49.94 -0.23 13.28
C PRO A 4 49.75 -1.31 12.20
N SER A 5 49.80 -2.57 12.63
CA SER A 5 49.52 -3.75 11.83
C SER A 5 48.03 -3.81 11.48
N SER A 6 47.73 -3.84 10.19
CA SER A 6 46.41 -4.08 9.62
C SER A 6 45.98 -5.54 9.83
N SER A 7 44.84 -5.75 10.49
CA SER A 7 44.11 -7.02 10.44
C SER A 7 42.79 -6.83 9.70
N SER A 8 42.79 -7.33 8.47
CA SER A 8 41.66 -7.43 7.55
C SER A 8 40.59 -8.39 8.10
N PHE A 9 39.37 -7.90 8.33
CA PHE A 9 38.20 -8.73 8.58
C PHE A 9 37.70 -9.37 7.27
N PRO A 10 37.41 -10.68 7.24
CA PRO A 10 36.84 -11.31 6.06
C PRO A 10 35.36 -10.99 5.96
N PHE A 11 34.97 -10.23 4.93
CA PHE A 11 33.59 -10.09 4.50
C PHE A 11 33.05 -11.47 4.07
N LYS A 12 32.24 -12.09 4.92
CA LYS A 12 31.37 -13.20 4.51
C LYS A 12 30.03 -12.61 4.09
N LEU A 13 29.89 -12.41 2.78
CA LEU A 13 28.64 -12.03 2.13
C LEU A 13 27.67 -13.22 2.22
N ALA A 14 26.62 -13.09 3.02
CA ALA A 14 25.52 -14.05 3.06
C ALA A 14 24.34 -13.46 2.26
N PHE A 15 23.99 -14.09 1.14
CA PHE A 15 22.74 -13.82 0.43
C PHE A 15 21.59 -14.40 1.27
N ILE A 16 20.63 -13.56 1.64
CA ILE A 16 19.37 -13.97 2.27
C ILE A 16 18.25 -13.46 1.37
N LEU A 17 17.40 -14.39 0.90
CA LEU A 17 16.19 -14.06 0.15
C LEU A 17 15.18 -13.40 1.10
N SER A 18 15.04 -12.08 1.00
CA SER A 18 13.75 -11.43 1.27
C SER A 18 12.83 -11.74 0.09
N PHE A 19 11.58 -12.11 0.36
CA PHE A 19 10.54 -12.16 -0.68
C PHE A 19 10.10 -10.73 -1.03
N SER A 20 11.01 -10.00 -1.68
CA SER A 20 10.70 -8.83 -2.49
C SER A 20 11.21 -9.19 -3.89
N LEU A 21 10.35 -9.82 -4.69
CA LEU A 21 10.72 -10.30 -6.02
C LEU A 21 10.69 -9.13 -7.02
N THR A 22 11.71 -8.24 -6.99
CA THR A 22 11.90 -7.25 -8.05
C THR A 22 12.77 -7.83 -9.17
N ALA A 23 12.16 -8.09 -10.32
CA ALA A 23 12.86 -8.56 -11.51
C ALA A 23 13.67 -7.42 -12.16
N SER A 24 14.93 -7.25 -11.74
CA SER A 24 15.86 -6.33 -12.39
C SER A 24 16.65 -7.04 -13.50
N SER A 25 16.39 -6.70 -14.76
CA SER A 25 17.17 -7.16 -15.91
C SER A 25 18.30 -6.19 -16.22
N SER A 26 19.56 -6.65 -16.10
CA SER A 26 20.73 -5.92 -16.58
C SER A 26 21.65 -6.86 -17.37
N SER A 27 22.11 -6.34 -18.51
CA SER A 27 22.76 -7.07 -19.60
C SER A 27 24.26 -6.85 -19.62
N SER A 28 25.07 -7.93 -19.64
CA SER A 28 26.34 -7.99 -20.39
C SER A 28 27.02 -9.38 -20.36
N SER A 29 27.12 -9.97 -21.56
CA SER A 29 28.18 -10.82 -22.15
C SER A 29 28.97 -11.90 -21.35
N SER A 30 28.68 -13.15 -21.72
CA SER A 30 29.58 -14.20 -22.28
C SER A 30 30.75 -14.79 -21.45
N TYR A 31 30.61 -16.06 -21.01
CA TYR A 31 31.57 -17.17 -21.26
C TYR A 31 30.91 -18.54 -21.01
N SER A 32 31.33 -19.56 -21.76
CA SER A 32 30.57 -20.77 -22.14
C SER A 32 30.75 -22.02 -21.25
N SER A 33 29.61 -22.70 -20.97
CA SER A 33 29.24 -24.16 -21.01
C SER A 33 30.23 -25.28 -20.57
N PRO A 34 29.77 -26.44 -19.98
CA PRO A 34 28.83 -27.40 -20.61
C PRO A 34 27.70 -28.03 -19.74
N THR A 35 26.62 -28.38 -20.46
CA THR A 35 25.30 -29.01 -20.11
C THR A 35 25.35 -30.55 -19.91
N PRO A 36 24.27 -31.38 -19.75
CA PRO A 36 22.78 -31.19 -19.81
C PRO A 36 21.97 -32.03 -18.75
N PRO A 37 20.62 -32.32 -18.83
CA PRO A 37 19.59 -31.95 -19.82
C PRO A 37 18.17 -31.54 -19.30
N LYS A 38 17.37 -31.00 -20.25
CA LYS A 38 15.88 -30.93 -20.36
C LYS A 38 15.11 -29.78 -19.65
N SER A 39 14.66 -28.80 -20.43
CA SER A 39 13.29 -28.69 -20.99
C SER A 39 12.98 -27.24 -21.37
N HIS A 40 12.24 -27.06 -22.47
CA HIS A 40 12.07 -25.82 -23.20
C HIS A 40 11.21 -24.78 -22.45
N TYR A 41 11.76 -23.58 -22.25
CA TYR A 41 10.97 -22.36 -22.02
C TYR A 41 11.40 -21.29 -23.03
N HIS A 42 10.51 -20.98 -23.98
CA HIS A 42 10.56 -19.75 -24.76
C HIS A 42 9.35 -18.90 -24.35
N TYR A 43 9.62 -17.84 -23.58
CA TYR A 43 8.65 -16.79 -23.26
C TYR A 43 8.88 -15.63 -24.23
N LEU A 44 8.14 -15.59 -25.33
CA LEU A 44 7.92 -14.38 -26.14
C LEU A 44 6.55 -14.51 -26.80
N SER A 45 5.51 -13.95 -26.16
CA SER A 45 4.22 -13.73 -26.81
C SER A 45 4.01 -12.24 -27.03
N LEU A 46 4.51 -11.75 -28.16
CA LEU A 46 3.98 -10.57 -28.83
C LEU A 46 2.54 -10.88 -29.26
N ARG A 47 1.55 -10.46 -28.45
CA ARG A 47 0.13 -10.53 -28.83
C ARG A 47 -0.15 -9.51 -29.93
N LYS A 48 -0.06 -9.97 -31.18
CA LYS A 48 -0.69 -9.33 -32.33
C LYS A 48 -2.21 -9.30 -32.11
N PHE A 49 -2.78 -8.12 -32.23
CA PHE A 49 -4.22 -7.90 -32.36
C PHE A 49 -4.78 -8.73 -33.51
N ASN A 50 -5.71 -9.64 -33.23
CA ASN A 50 -6.71 -10.03 -34.22
C ASN A 50 -7.98 -10.65 -33.61
N SER A 51 -9.11 -10.07 -34.03
CA SER A 51 -10.47 -10.61 -34.12
C SER A 51 -11.24 -10.96 -32.84
N LYS A 52 -12.36 -10.24 -32.67
CA LYS A 52 -13.43 -10.44 -31.70
C LYS A 52 -14.05 -11.84 -31.84
N LYS A 53 -13.73 -12.74 -30.91
CA LYS A 53 -14.63 -13.82 -30.48
C LYS A 53 -15.06 -13.51 -29.05
N ALA A 54 -16.36 -13.38 -28.81
CA ALA A 54 -16.89 -13.26 -27.45
C ALA A 54 -16.46 -14.50 -26.67
N SER A 55 -15.58 -14.30 -25.69
CA SER A 55 -15.17 -15.37 -24.79
C SER A 55 -16.38 -15.77 -23.96
N THR A 56 -16.63 -17.07 -23.84
CA THR A 56 -17.65 -17.65 -22.96
C THR A 56 -17.16 -17.77 -21.51
N ALA A 57 -15.97 -17.23 -21.20
CA ALA A 57 -15.45 -17.24 -19.85
C ALA A 57 -16.12 -16.14 -19.01
N PRO A 58 -16.40 -16.38 -17.72
CA PRO A 58 -16.87 -15.34 -16.83
C PRO A 58 -15.86 -14.18 -16.78
N PRO A 59 -16.34 -12.93 -16.62
CA PRO A 59 -15.45 -11.78 -16.51
C PRO A 59 -14.60 -11.89 -15.23
N THR A 60 -13.28 -11.74 -15.37
CA THR A 60 -12.31 -11.75 -14.28
C THR A 60 -12.07 -10.33 -13.76
N ALA A 61 -11.99 -10.15 -12.44
CA ALA A 61 -11.60 -8.87 -11.87
C ALA A 61 -10.10 -8.60 -12.03
N SER A 62 -9.74 -7.32 -11.97
CA SER A 62 -8.37 -6.83 -11.85
C SER A 62 -8.27 -5.79 -10.73
N ALA A 63 -7.05 -5.50 -10.26
CA ALA A 63 -6.81 -4.39 -9.35
C ALA A 63 -7.21 -3.03 -9.95
N GLY A 64 -7.13 -2.87 -11.27
CA GLY A 64 -7.66 -1.69 -11.98
C GLY A 64 -9.17 -1.51 -11.85
N ASP A 65 -9.94 -2.60 -11.73
CA ASP A 65 -11.38 -2.53 -11.46
C ASP A 65 -11.65 -2.02 -10.03
N ILE A 66 -10.82 -2.40 -9.05
CA ILE A 66 -10.88 -1.85 -7.68
C ILE A 66 -10.66 -0.33 -7.71
N LEU A 67 -9.58 0.13 -8.36
CA LEU A 67 -9.29 1.55 -8.50
C LEU A 67 -10.43 2.31 -9.18
N SER A 68 -10.99 1.72 -10.24
CA SER A 68 -12.11 2.32 -10.98
C SER A 68 -13.37 2.45 -10.13
N LEU A 69 -13.70 1.45 -9.30
CA LEU A 69 -14.86 1.50 -8.40
C LEU A 69 -14.69 2.50 -7.24
N LEU A 70 -13.45 2.80 -6.86
CA LEU A 70 -13.09 3.76 -5.81
C LEU A 70 -12.74 5.15 -6.37
N GLY A 71 -12.83 5.33 -7.70
CA GLY A 71 -12.56 6.57 -8.41
C GLY A 71 -13.83 7.38 -8.70
N THR A 72 -13.86 7.98 -9.88
CA THR A 72 -15.01 8.78 -10.36
C THR A 72 -16.22 7.90 -10.70
N PRO A 73 -17.45 8.45 -10.70
CA PRO A 73 -18.63 7.70 -11.16
C PRO A 73 -18.50 7.14 -12.58
N GLN A 74 -17.78 7.84 -13.46
CA GLN A 74 -17.50 7.43 -14.83
C GLN A 74 -16.58 6.21 -14.86
N GLN A 75 -15.49 6.23 -14.09
CA GLN A 75 -14.61 5.06 -13.92
C GLN A 75 -15.39 3.89 -13.33
N ALA A 76 -16.17 4.10 -12.28
CA ALA A 76 -16.95 3.03 -11.66
C ALA A 76 -17.99 2.40 -12.62
N SER A 77 -18.52 3.19 -13.56
CA SER A 77 -19.49 2.73 -14.57
C SER A 77 -18.87 1.90 -15.70
N SER A 78 -17.55 1.96 -15.89
CA SER A 78 -16.85 1.20 -16.93
C SER A 78 -16.62 -0.26 -16.54
N VAL A 79 -16.65 -0.57 -15.23
CA VAL A 79 -16.46 -1.92 -14.68
C VAL A 79 -17.68 -2.78 -14.96
N ASN A 80 -17.46 -4.05 -15.34
CA ASN A 80 -18.54 -5.00 -15.58
C ASN A 80 -19.48 -5.07 -14.36
N PRO A 81 -20.82 -4.95 -14.51
CA PRO A 81 -21.73 -4.88 -13.37
C PRO A 81 -21.68 -6.08 -12.41
N LYS A 82 -21.39 -7.29 -12.91
CA LYS A 82 -21.25 -8.49 -12.06
C LYS A 82 -19.96 -8.44 -11.25
N VAL A 83 -18.85 -8.12 -11.91
CA VAL A 83 -17.54 -7.90 -11.27
C VAL A 83 -17.64 -6.79 -10.23
N ALA A 84 -18.29 -5.68 -10.57
CA ALA A 84 -18.51 -4.55 -9.67
C ALA A 84 -19.31 -4.94 -8.42
N ALA A 85 -20.35 -5.77 -8.57
CA ALA A 85 -21.15 -6.23 -7.44
C ALA A 85 -20.35 -7.16 -6.52
N GLU A 86 -19.60 -8.12 -7.08
CA GLU A 86 -18.73 -9.01 -6.31
C GLU A 86 -17.62 -8.23 -5.60
N LEU A 87 -16.92 -7.32 -6.29
CA LEU A 87 -15.86 -6.50 -5.69
C LEU A 87 -16.38 -5.63 -4.55
N ARG A 88 -17.54 -4.98 -4.74
CA ARG A 88 -18.16 -4.18 -3.68
C ARG A 88 -18.53 -5.01 -2.45
N SER A 89 -18.86 -6.29 -2.62
CA SER A 89 -19.12 -7.19 -1.50
C SER A 89 -17.87 -7.49 -0.67
N CYS A 90 -16.69 -7.36 -1.28
CA CYS A 90 -15.39 -7.53 -0.62
C CYS A 90 -14.86 -6.23 0.02
N PHE A 91 -15.52 -5.08 -0.14
CA PHE A 91 -15.04 -3.81 0.42
C PHE A 91 -15.56 -3.58 1.83
N LYS A 92 -14.65 -3.45 2.81
CA LYS A 92 -15.00 -3.03 4.18
C LYS A 92 -14.40 -1.68 4.50
N PHE A 93 -15.21 -0.64 4.37
CA PHE A 93 -14.79 0.75 4.54
C PHE A 93 -14.50 1.08 6.01
N LEU A 94 -13.28 1.56 6.29
CA LEU A 94 -12.91 2.07 7.61
C LEU A 94 -13.35 3.53 7.80
N VAL A 95 -13.53 4.25 6.70
CA VAL A 95 -14.15 5.57 6.61
C VAL A 95 -15.28 5.47 5.59
N PRO A 96 -16.50 5.96 5.90
CA PRO A 96 -17.62 5.85 4.98
C PRO A 96 -17.26 6.37 3.59
N PHE A 97 -17.60 5.60 2.55
CA PHE A 97 -17.36 5.99 1.16
C PHE A 97 -18.68 6.00 0.42
N ASN A 98 -19.01 7.17 -0.13
CA ASN A 98 -20.18 7.34 -0.97
C ASN A 98 -19.70 7.95 -2.29
N SER A 99 -19.63 7.13 -3.33
CA SER A 99 -19.32 7.59 -4.69
C SER A 99 -20.38 8.55 -5.26
N THR A 100 -21.58 8.56 -4.67
CA THR A 100 -22.75 9.37 -5.08
C THR A 100 -22.93 10.67 -4.28
N THR A 101 -22.31 10.83 -3.10
CA THR A 101 -22.47 12.06 -2.30
C THR A 101 -21.31 13.03 -2.52
N SER A 102 -21.22 13.55 -3.74
CA SER A 102 -20.70 14.89 -4.01
C SER A 102 -21.85 15.91 -4.06
N SER A 103 -22.88 15.74 -3.21
CA SER A 103 -23.95 16.72 -2.99
C SER A 103 -23.84 17.26 -1.56
N PRO A 104 -23.59 18.56 -1.36
CA PRO A 104 -23.26 19.16 -0.06
C PRO A 104 -24.50 19.43 0.81
N SER A 105 -25.45 18.50 0.91
CA SER A 105 -26.71 18.79 1.61
C SER A 105 -26.73 18.44 3.10
N ASN A 106 -25.64 17.93 3.70
CA ASN A 106 -25.58 17.69 5.16
C ASN A 106 -24.30 18.21 5.84
N LEU A 107 -23.43 18.94 5.12
CA LEU A 107 -22.39 19.75 5.75
C LEU A 107 -23.02 21.10 6.11
N GLY A 108 -23.64 21.18 7.29
CA GLY A 108 -24.05 22.41 7.99
C GLY A 108 -24.65 23.56 7.16
N ASN A 109 -25.96 23.80 7.30
CA ASN A 109 -26.65 25.02 6.87
C ASN A 109 -25.79 26.30 6.93
N ARG A 110 -25.24 26.74 5.80
CA ARG A 110 -24.89 28.14 5.52
C ARG A 110 -25.05 28.41 4.02
N PRO A 111 -25.69 29.53 3.63
CA PRO A 111 -26.04 29.77 2.24
C PRO A 111 -24.88 30.44 1.51
N SER A 112 -24.44 29.86 0.41
CA SER A 112 -23.74 30.61 -0.63
C SER A 112 -24.08 30.04 -2.00
N LYS A 113 -24.63 30.93 -2.81
CA LYS A 113 -25.16 30.73 -4.16
C LYS A 113 -24.08 30.33 -5.15
N SER A 114 -24.46 29.41 -6.04
CA SER A 114 -24.31 29.43 -7.49
C SER A 114 -23.78 28.10 -8.03
N SER A 115 -24.61 27.52 -8.88
CA SER A 115 -24.43 26.26 -9.57
C SER A 115 -23.67 26.52 -10.87
N ILE A 116 -22.72 25.63 -11.17
CA ILE A 116 -21.95 25.35 -12.39
C ILE A 116 -20.47 25.26 -12.00
N ASP A 117 -20.10 24.15 -11.36
CA ASP A 117 -18.75 23.56 -11.38
C ASP A 117 -18.86 22.21 -10.66
N SER A 118 -18.64 21.11 -11.38
CA SER A 118 -18.68 19.74 -10.86
C SER A 118 -17.41 19.34 -10.09
N GLU A 119 -16.62 20.32 -9.64
CA GLU A 119 -15.31 20.11 -9.04
C GLU A 119 -15.35 20.20 -7.52
N ILE A 120 -14.75 19.21 -6.85
CA ILE A 120 -14.60 19.21 -5.40
C ILE A 120 -13.41 20.11 -5.06
N ARG A 121 -13.64 21.19 -4.29
CA ARG A 121 -12.57 22.00 -3.70
C ARG A 121 -12.43 21.66 -2.23
N PHE A 122 -11.24 21.22 -1.83
CA PHE A 122 -10.92 20.89 -0.44
C PHE A 122 -10.35 22.11 0.30
N PRO A 123 -10.84 22.43 1.51
CA PRO A 123 -10.24 23.48 2.33
C PRO A 123 -8.85 23.06 2.83
N ARG A 124 -7.90 24.01 2.87
CA ARG A 124 -6.55 23.79 3.40
C ARG A 124 -6.63 23.61 4.92
N ARG A 125 -6.42 22.40 5.43
CA ARG A 125 -6.43 22.11 6.88
C ARG A 125 -5.09 21.54 7.32
N SER A 126 -4.71 21.88 8.54
CA SER A 126 -3.55 21.30 9.21
C SER A 126 -3.99 20.21 10.17
N LEU A 127 -3.18 19.17 10.31
CA LEU A 127 -3.34 18.08 11.27
C LEU A 127 -3.38 18.59 12.72
N ASN A 128 -2.77 19.76 12.99
CA ASN A 128 -2.71 20.42 14.31
C ASN A 128 -3.74 21.55 14.50
N SER A 129 -4.66 21.73 13.55
CA SER A 129 -5.79 22.65 13.71
C SER A 129 -6.61 22.21 14.92
N LYS A 130 -6.66 23.03 15.98
CA LYS A 130 -7.51 22.79 17.18
C LYS A 130 -8.99 22.73 16.78
N CYS A 131 -9.45 21.56 16.34
CA CYS A 131 -10.86 21.22 16.33
C CYS A 131 -11.34 21.07 17.77
N ARG A 132 -12.49 21.65 18.08
CA ARG A 132 -13.03 21.73 19.45
C ARG A 132 -13.57 20.38 19.99
N SER A 133 -13.33 19.28 19.28
CA SER A 133 -13.85 17.95 19.58
C SER A 133 -12.99 16.91 18.83
N ASP A 134 -12.47 15.89 19.52
CA ASP A 134 -11.89 14.67 18.91
C ASP A 134 -13.00 13.80 18.27
N SER A 135 -13.85 14.42 17.46
CA SER A 135 -15.01 13.77 16.85
C SER A 135 -14.55 12.79 15.79
N TRP A 136 -15.23 11.64 15.73
CA TRP A 136 -15.05 10.65 14.66
C TRP A 136 -15.25 11.25 13.26
N SER A 137 -16.11 12.26 13.14
CA SER A 137 -16.37 13.02 11.91
C SER A 137 -15.14 13.75 11.39
N ASP A 138 -14.27 14.24 12.28
CA ASP A 138 -13.10 15.03 11.88
C ASP A 138 -12.02 14.12 11.28
N LYS A 139 -11.91 12.88 11.78
CA LYS A 139 -11.00 11.86 11.24
C LYS A 139 -11.46 11.35 9.87
N ASP A 140 -12.76 11.29 9.62
CA ASP A 140 -13.30 10.94 8.30
C ASP A 140 -12.91 11.99 7.27
N GLU A 141 -13.01 13.27 7.64
CA GLU A 141 -12.64 14.39 6.79
C GLU A 141 -11.14 14.38 6.43
N LEU A 142 -10.26 13.99 7.37
CA LEU A 142 -8.83 13.82 7.09
C LEU A 142 -8.51 12.70 6.08
N VAL A 143 -9.44 11.77 5.84
CA VAL A 143 -9.29 10.76 4.77
C VAL A 143 -9.89 11.27 3.47
N TRP A 144 -11.09 11.85 3.48
CA TRP A 144 -11.71 12.38 2.26
C TRP A 144 -10.96 13.57 1.68
N SER A 145 -10.42 14.42 2.55
CA SER A 145 -9.80 15.71 2.29
C SER A 145 -8.56 15.89 3.19
N PRO A 146 -7.47 15.16 2.90
CA PRO A 146 -6.27 15.19 3.73
C PRO A 146 -5.59 16.57 3.74
N PRO A 147 -4.64 16.79 4.66
CA PRO A 147 -3.89 18.04 4.76
C PRO A 147 -3.15 18.42 3.47
N ALA A 148 -2.81 19.70 3.35
CA ALA A 148 -2.20 20.26 2.14
C ALA A 148 -0.96 19.50 1.65
N PRO A 149 -0.02 19.05 2.51
CA PRO A 149 1.15 18.30 2.05
C PRO A 149 0.81 16.98 1.33
N VAL A 150 -0.27 16.31 1.74
CA VAL A 150 -0.75 15.07 1.11
C VAL A 150 -1.36 15.39 -0.26
N LEU A 151 -2.16 16.46 -0.34
CA LEU A 151 -2.72 16.95 -1.59
C LEU A 151 -1.62 17.39 -2.56
N GLU A 152 -0.56 18.02 -2.06
CA GLU A 152 0.59 18.44 -2.86
C GLU A 152 1.33 17.24 -3.47
N ILE A 153 1.54 16.15 -2.71
CA ILE A 153 2.12 14.89 -3.25
C ILE A 153 1.19 14.24 -4.28
N ALA A 154 -0.12 14.18 -4.01
CA ALA A 154 -1.08 13.61 -4.96
C ALA A 154 -1.10 14.40 -6.27
N ARG A 155 -1.03 15.73 -6.18
CA ARG A 155 -0.95 16.59 -7.35
C ARG A 155 0.37 16.45 -8.10
N LEU A 156 1.48 16.39 -7.37
CA LEU A 156 2.81 16.21 -7.94
C LEU A 156 2.92 14.90 -8.74
N ALA A 157 2.40 13.80 -8.20
CA ALA A 157 2.37 12.50 -8.90
C ALA A 157 1.57 12.58 -10.21
N PHE A 158 0.37 13.17 -10.15
CA PHE A 158 -0.50 13.33 -11.31
C PHE A 158 0.11 14.24 -12.38
N ASP A 159 0.58 15.43 -12.01
CA ASP A 159 1.16 16.41 -12.94
C ASP A 159 2.49 15.92 -13.55
N SER A 160 3.19 14.98 -12.88
CA SER A 160 4.40 14.34 -13.39
C SER A 160 4.12 13.14 -14.31
N GLY A 161 2.84 12.86 -14.63
CA GLY A 161 2.46 11.71 -15.46
C GLY A 161 2.72 10.37 -14.77
N GLY A 162 2.77 10.35 -13.44
CA GLY A 162 2.97 9.14 -12.64
C GLY A 162 4.43 8.79 -12.30
N ASP A 163 5.42 9.66 -12.57
CA ASP A 163 6.85 9.41 -12.24
C ASP A 163 7.07 9.15 -10.73
N PRO A 164 7.45 7.92 -10.30
CA PRO A 164 7.78 7.63 -8.89
C PRO A 164 8.89 8.53 -8.33
N GLY A 165 9.82 8.96 -9.19
CA GLY A 165 10.93 9.82 -8.82
C GLY A 165 10.47 11.17 -8.27
N CYS A 166 9.27 11.66 -8.64
CA CYS A 166 8.78 12.94 -8.16
C CYS A 166 8.50 12.92 -6.65
N ILE A 167 7.96 11.82 -6.13
CA ILE A 167 7.72 11.62 -4.70
C ILE A 167 9.04 11.32 -3.98
N GLN A 168 9.91 10.48 -4.55
CA GLN A 168 11.20 10.14 -3.94
C GLN A 168 12.08 11.38 -3.70
N ARG A 169 12.00 12.39 -4.58
CA ARG A 169 12.69 13.68 -4.42
C ARG A 169 12.16 14.55 -3.28
N THR A 170 11.01 14.21 -2.68
CA THR A 170 10.45 14.91 -1.51
C THR A 170 10.94 14.35 -0.17
N LEU A 171 11.74 13.28 -0.20
CA LEU A 171 12.38 12.71 0.97
C LEU A 171 13.61 13.52 1.39
N ASP A 172 13.80 13.62 2.70
CA ASP A 172 15.03 14.13 3.28
C ASP A 172 16.17 13.14 2.93
N PRO A 173 17.29 13.61 2.37
CA PRO A 173 18.41 12.74 2.01
C PRO A 173 19.11 12.10 3.23
N THR A 174 18.82 12.57 4.44
CA THR A 174 19.39 12.05 5.69
C THR A 174 18.94 10.60 5.91
N MET A 175 19.93 9.71 5.98
CA MET A 175 19.70 8.31 6.33
C MET A 175 19.62 8.18 7.84
N ILE A 176 18.53 7.58 8.32
CA ILE A 176 18.26 7.34 9.74
C ILE A 176 18.31 5.84 9.97
N ASP A 177 19.17 5.40 10.90
CA ASP A 177 19.27 3.98 11.24
C ASP A 177 17.93 3.45 11.78
N ILE A 178 17.57 2.24 11.36
CA ILE A 178 16.35 1.58 11.82
C ILE A 178 16.58 1.10 13.26
N PRO A 179 15.74 1.53 14.23
CA PRO A 179 15.92 1.14 15.63
C PRO A 179 15.65 -0.36 15.83
N ASP A 180 16.17 -0.93 16.91
CA ASP A 180 15.82 -2.29 17.33
C ASP A 180 14.38 -2.32 17.88
N VAL A 181 13.43 -2.74 17.06
CA VAL A 181 12.01 -2.79 17.43
C VAL A 181 11.74 -4.10 18.16
N GLN A 182 11.41 -4.01 19.44
CA GLN A 182 11.00 -5.16 20.26
C GLN A 182 11.98 -6.34 20.16
N GLY A 183 13.29 -6.04 20.15
CA GLY A 183 14.36 -7.03 20.07
C GLY A 183 14.44 -7.76 18.73
N SER A 184 14.06 -7.13 17.61
CA SER A 184 14.23 -7.67 16.24
C SER A 184 15.63 -8.15 15.95
N ASN A 185 16.63 -7.44 16.46
CA ASN A 185 18.03 -7.74 16.20
C ASN A 185 18.47 -9.07 16.83
N LYS A 186 17.88 -9.47 17.97
CA LYS A 186 18.18 -10.77 18.62
C LYS A 186 17.85 -11.95 17.71
N ASN A 187 16.82 -11.80 16.89
CA ASN A 187 16.37 -12.83 15.96
C ASN A 187 16.96 -12.63 14.56
N ARG A 188 17.84 -11.64 14.34
CA ARG A 188 18.36 -11.25 13.02
C ARG A 188 17.27 -10.81 12.05
N CYS A 189 16.16 -10.29 12.58
CA CYS A 189 15.05 -9.79 11.76
C CYS A 189 15.36 -8.38 11.25
N GLN A 190 15.16 -8.17 9.95
CA GLN A 190 15.19 -6.86 9.31
C GLN A 190 13.76 -6.53 8.86
N LEU A 191 13.11 -5.59 9.56
CA LEU A 191 11.71 -5.23 9.30
C LEU A 191 11.53 -4.40 8.04
N THR A 192 12.59 -3.76 7.58
CA THR A 192 12.58 -2.84 6.44
C THR A 192 13.51 -3.34 5.35
N ARG A 193 13.29 -2.87 4.12
CA ARG A 193 14.10 -3.22 2.94
C ARG A 193 15.59 -2.90 3.11
N THR A 194 15.90 -1.83 3.83
CA THR A 194 17.26 -1.35 4.10
C THR A 194 17.48 -1.17 5.61
N PRO A 195 18.71 -1.24 6.12
CA PRO A 195 19.01 -1.03 7.55
C PRO A 195 18.86 0.42 8.01
N TYR A 196 18.56 1.33 7.09
CA TYR A 196 18.24 2.73 7.31
C TYR A 196 16.93 3.08 6.59
N GLY A 197 16.24 4.10 7.07
CA GLY A 197 15.12 4.74 6.40
C GLY A 197 15.36 6.23 6.21
N ARG A 198 14.41 6.89 5.55
CA ARG A 198 14.33 8.35 5.38
C ARG A 198 12.99 8.84 5.88
N ARG A 199 12.80 10.15 5.87
CA ARG A 199 11.51 10.80 6.17
C ARG A 199 11.17 11.77 5.06
N PHE A 200 9.90 12.15 4.93
CA PHE A 200 9.56 13.28 4.08
C PHE A 200 10.14 14.56 4.68
N ILE A 201 10.58 15.49 3.83
CA ILE A 201 11.03 16.83 4.27
C ILE A 201 9.88 17.55 4.99
N ASN A 202 8.64 17.30 4.56
CA ASN A 202 7.45 17.84 5.21
C ASN A 202 7.04 16.98 6.41
N GLU A 203 7.16 17.55 7.61
CA GLU A 203 6.82 16.84 8.85
C GLU A 203 5.34 16.51 9.00
N GLU A 204 4.43 17.36 8.49
CA GLU A 204 2.99 17.09 8.54
C GLU A 204 2.61 15.89 7.65
N LEU A 205 3.34 15.65 6.56
CA LEU A 205 3.19 14.43 5.75
C LEU A 205 3.61 13.18 6.54
N ASN A 206 4.73 13.24 7.27
CA ASN A 206 5.15 12.14 8.15
C ASN A 206 4.08 11.85 9.22
N SER A 207 3.55 12.90 9.88
CA SER A 207 2.46 12.76 10.86
C SER A 207 1.17 12.21 10.24
N TYR A 208 0.89 12.50 8.97
CA TYR A 208 -0.26 11.94 8.27
C TYR A 208 -0.10 10.43 8.02
N MET A 209 1.09 9.97 7.63
CA MET A 209 1.35 8.54 7.47
C MET A 209 1.16 7.80 8.80
N GLU A 210 1.71 8.35 9.89
CA GLU A 210 1.49 7.86 11.25
C GLU A 210 0.00 7.82 11.63
N PHE A 211 -0.74 8.88 11.29
CA PHE A 211 -2.18 8.95 11.51
C PHE A 211 -2.93 7.81 10.81
N LEU A 212 -2.56 7.43 9.58
CA LEU A 212 -3.20 6.33 8.86
C LEU A 212 -3.03 5.00 9.60
N PHE A 213 -1.82 4.65 10.06
CA PHE A 213 -1.58 3.44 10.86
C PHE A 213 -2.43 3.44 12.13
N LYS A 214 -2.41 4.54 12.89
CA LYS A 214 -3.20 4.66 14.14
C LYS A 214 -4.71 4.60 13.87
N LEU A 215 -5.17 5.19 12.77
CA LEU A 215 -6.58 5.16 12.37
C LEU A 215 -7.01 3.75 11.99
N ILE A 216 -6.22 3.02 11.20
CA ILE A 216 -6.50 1.65 10.79
C ILE A 216 -6.56 0.75 12.02
N ALA A 217 -5.59 0.82 12.93
CA ALA A 217 -5.61 0.04 14.17
C ALA A 217 -6.83 0.34 15.04
N ALA A 218 -7.23 1.62 15.15
CA ALA A 218 -8.39 2.02 15.95
C ALA A 218 -9.74 1.63 15.33
N ARG A 219 -9.82 1.49 13.99
CA ARG A 219 -11.08 1.26 13.27
C ARG A 219 -11.25 -0.15 12.75
N GLY A 220 -10.15 -0.88 12.53
CA GLY A 220 -10.15 -2.25 12.06
C GLY A 220 -11.15 -3.15 12.79
N PRO A 221 -11.26 -3.10 14.13
CA PRO A 221 -12.20 -3.95 14.86
C PRO A 221 -13.66 -3.79 14.41
N LYS A 222 -14.06 -2.61 13.90
CA LYS A 222 -15.44 -2.38 13.39
C LYS A 222 -15.77 -3.20 12.14
N VAL A 223 -14.75 -3.65 11.42
CA VAL A 223 -14.89 -4.48 10.20
C VAL A 223 -14.35 -5.91 10.39
N GLY A 224 -14.01 -6.28 11.64
CA GLY A 224 -13.46 -7.59 12.00
C GLY A 224 -11.93 -7.69 11.84
N LEU A 225 -11.24 -6.59 11.52
CA LEU A 225 -9.79 -6.54 11.41
C LEU A 225 -9.16 -6.16 12.76
N HIS A 226 -8.68 -7.15 13.50
CA HIS A 226 -7.91 -6.92 14.72
C HIS A 226 -6.42 -6.92 14.39
N VAL A 227 -5.77 -5.78 14.61
CA VAL A 227 -4.34 -5.59 14.37
C VAL A 227 -3.66 -4.98 15.59
N SER A 228 -2.39 -5.34 15.77
CA SER A 228 -1.46 -4.69 16.67
C SER A 228 -0.44 -3.88 15.87
N LEU A 229 0.04 -2.76 16.41
CA LEU A 229 1.14 -1.98 15.81
C LEU A 229 2.46 -2.44 16.43
N ASP A 230 3.01 -3.54 15.92
CA ASP A 230 4.22 -4.17 16.43
C ASP A 230 5.06 -4.80 15.30
N ARG A 231 6.20 -5.40 15.62
CA ARG A 231 7.11 -5.96 14.61
C ARG A 231 6.55 -7.18 13.85
N TYR A 232 5.47 -7.80 14.32
CA TYR A 232 4.87 -8.99 13.73
C TYR A 232 3.60 -8.65 12.95
N ASP A 233 2.89 -7.62 13.38
CA ASP A 233 1.60 -7.20 12.84
C ASP A 233 1.59 -5.71 12.46
N PHE A 234 1.03 -5.44 11.28
CA PHE A 234 0.66 -4.13 10.77
C PHE A 234 1.68 -2.99 11.03
N PHE A 235 2.89 -3.15 10.51
CA PHE A 235 3.95 -2.14 10.62
C PHE A 235 4.39 -1.54 9.28
N HIS A 236 3.88 -1.99 8.14
CA HIS A 236 4.30 -1.45 6.85
C HIS A 236 3.18 -1.37 5.81
N GLY A 237 3.45 -0.60 4.76
CA GLY A 237 2.70 -0.56 3.53
C GLY A 237 3.55 -0.02 2.38
N HIS A 238 3.06 -0.18 1.16
CA HIS A 238 3.76 0.17 -0.06
C HIS A 238 3.06 1.36 -0.72
N LEU A 239 3.77 2.47 -0.85
CA LEU A 239 3.28 3.64 -1.57
C LEU A 239 3.45 3.39 -3.07
N PHE A 240 2.37 3.54 -3.83
CA PHE A 240 2.36 3.34 -5.27
C PHE A 240 1.66 4.52 -5.99
N ILE A 241 1.91 4.64 -7.29
CA ILE A 241 1.18 5.56 -8.17
C ILE A 241 0.41 4.73 -9.21
N ALA A 242 -0.92 4.84 -9.19
CA ALA A 242 -1.79 4.17 -10.14
C ALA A 242 -1.66 4.74 -11.56
N ALA A 243 -2.13 3.98 -12.55
CA ALA A 243 -2.11 4.38 -13.96
C ALA A 243 -2.86 5.69 -14.28
N ASP A 244 -3.82 6.10 -13.43
CA ASP A 244 -4.52 7.38 -13.54
C ASP A 244 -3.83 8.52 -12.77
N GLY A 245 -2.59 8.30 -12.31
CA GLY A 245 -1.78 9.24 -11.55
C GLY A 245 -2.16 9.34 -10.07
N ARG A 246 -3.09 8.50 -9.59
CA ARG A 246 -3.56 8.52 -8.20
C ARG A 246 -2.52 7.89 -7.27
N VAL A 247 -2.17 8.61 -6.21
CA VAL A 247 -1.33 8.07 -5.14
C VAL A 247 -2.15 7.14 -4.25
N GLY A 248 -1.59 5.98 -3.95
CA GLY A 248 -2.17 5.03 -3.01
C GLY A 248 -1.12 4.44 -2.08
N ILE A 249 -1.59 3.83 -0.99
CA ILE A 249 -0.78 2.98 -0.11
C ILE A 249 -1.53 1.67 0.08
N LEU A 250 -0.86 0.57 -0.22
CA LEU A 250 -1.31 -0.78 0.12
C LEU A 250 -0.63 -1.21 1.41
N PHE A 251 -1.37 -1.29 2.51
CA PHE A 251 -0.86 -1.79 3.76
C PHE A 251 -1.11 -3.28 3.93
N HIS A 252 -0.20 -3.91 4.66
CA HIS A 252 -0.29 -5.32 5.02
C HIS A 252 -0.33 -5.49 6.54
N ALA A 253 -1.44 -6.06 7.01
CA ALA A 253 -1.55 -6.56 8.37
C ALA A 253 -1.15 -8.04 8.45
N LYS A 254 -0.98 -8.55 9.67
CA LYS A 254 -0.70 -9.95 9.97
C LYS A 254 0.49 -10.47 9.18
N GLU A 255 1.56 -9.69 9.16
CA GLU A 255 2.70 -9.89 8.26
C GLU A 255 3.45 -11.18 8.57
N TYR A 256 3.60 -11.49 9.86
CA TYR A 256 4.29 -12.69 10.29
C TYR A 256 3.39 -13.56 11.16
N PRO A 257 2.46 -14.36 10.60
CA PRO A 257 1.71 -15.33 11.36
C PRO A 257 2.64 -16.31 12.10
N ALA A 258 2.26 -16.67 13.32
CA ALA A 258 3.01 -17.61 14.13
C ALA A 258 3.08 -18.97 13.43
N TYR A 259 4.27 -19.58 13.45
CA TYR A 259 4.44 -20.93 12.93
C TYR A 259 3.61 -21.91 13.76
N ASP A 260 2.72 -22.64 13.10
CA ASP A 260 1.93 -23.71 13.69
C ASP A 260 1.92 -24.90 12.74
N LYS A 261 2.29 -26.08 13.23
CA LYS A 261 2.46 -27.26 12.36
C LYS A 261 1.14 -27.72 11.71
N GLU A 262 0.01 -27.43 12.33
CA GLU A 262 -1.32 -27.86 11.88
C GLU A 262 -2.03 -26.78 11.08
N VAL A 263 -1.88 -25.52 11.50
CA VAL A 263 -2.65 -24.39 10.97
C VAL A 263 -1.85 -23.53 9.99
N PHE A 264 -0.55 -23.32 10.23
CA PHE A 264 0.33 -22.49 9.39
C PHE A 264 1.77 -23.03 9.36
N PRO A 265 2.03 -24.15 8.64
CA PRO A 265 3.31 -24.85 8.67
C PRO A 265 4.38 -24.19 7.77
N TYR A 266 4.35 -22.87 7.63
CA TYR A 266 5.25 -22.10 6.77
C TYR A 266 6.29 -21.36 7.60
N ASN A 267 7.56 -21.59 7.29
CA ASN A 267 8.67 -20.84 7.88
C ASN A 267 8.92 -19.56 7.07
N MET A 268 8.64 -18.41 7.68
CA MET A 268 8.82 -17.08 7.09
C MET A 268 10.14 -16.41 7.49
N GLY A 269 11.06 -17.18 8.07
CA GLY A 269 12.40 -16.72 8.43
C GLY A 269 12.49 -15.99 9.75
N TYR A 270 13.52 -15.15 9.87
CA TYR A 270 13.95 -14.54 11.14
C TYR A 270 12.92 -13.62 11.79
N CYS A 271 12.09 -12.96 10.98
CA CYS A 271 11.09 -12.03 11.50
C CYS A 271 9.85 -12.72 12.09
N GLN A 272 9.59 -13.97 11.74
CA GLN A 272 8.52 -14.79 12.32
C GLN A 272 8.84 -15.26 13.74
N ALA A 273 10.12 -15.33 14.09
CA ALA A 273 10.56 -15.91 15.36
C ALA A 273 9.99 -15.14 16.56
N GLY A 274 9.17 -15.83 17.35
CA GLY A 274 8.49 -15.27 18.53
C GLY A 274 7.17 -14.55 18.22
N SER A 275 6.67 -14.64 16.99
CA SER A 275 5.36 -14.09 16.64
C SER A 275 4.22 -14.76 17.41
N ASN A 276 3.24 -13.96 17.79
CA ASN A 276 1.96 -14.37 18.39
C ASN A 276 0.77 -14.11 17.46
N VAL A 277 1.02 -13.73 16.20
CA VAL A 277 -0.04 -13.44 15.24
C VAL A 277 -0.74 -14.73 14.85
N THR A 278 -2.00 -14.88 15.24
CA THR A 278 -2.79 -16.07 14.89
C THR A 278 -3.08 -16.11 13.39
N TYR A 279 -2.89 -17.29 12.80
CA TYR A 279 -3.38 -17.57 11.45
C TYR A 279 -4.82 -18.10 11.52
N ASP A 280 -5.78 -17.27 11.14
CA ASP A 280 -7.21 -17.59 11.11
C ASP A 280 -7.94 -16.82 10.00
N ASP A 281 -9.28 -16.79 10.01
CA ASP A 281 -10.08 -16.08 9.01
C ASP A 281 -9.82 -14.56 8.97
N SER A 282 -9.24 -13.97 10.00
CA SER A 282 -8.84 -12.56 9.97
C SER A 282 -7.73 -12.27 8.97
N MET A 283 -7.01 -13.28 8.46
CA MET A 283 -6.07 -13.16 7.33
C MET A 283 -6.78 -12.66 6.06
N ASN A 284 -8.10 -12.87 5.92
CA ASN A 284 -8.89 -12.33 4.81
C ASN A 284 -8.83 -10.82 4.70
N LEU A 285 -8.63 -10.14 5.84
CA LEU A 285 -8.77 -8.70 5.98
C LEU A 285 -7.43 -7.98 5.98
N ARG A 286 -6.35 -8.67 5.60
CA ARG A 286 -4.99 -8.15 5.79
C ARG A 286 -4.59 -7.04 4.81
N ASN A 287 -5.25 -6.95 3.66
CA ASN A 287 -4.95 -5.95 2.64
C ASN A 287 -5.79 -4.71 2.90
N ILE A 288 -5.14 -3.59 3.24
CA ILE A 288 -5.82 -2.32 3.48
C ILE A 288 -5.35 -1.33 2.43
N LEU A 289 -6.29 -0.76 1.69
CA LEU A 289 -6.02 0.19 0.62
C LEU A 289 -6.40 1.60 1.09
N TRP A 290 -5.41 2.49 1.09
CA TRP A 290 -5.64 3.92 1.13
C TRP A 290 -5.39 4.52 -0.24
N LEU A 291 -6.27 5.43 -0.66
CA LEU A 291 -6.09 6.23 -1.87
C LEU A 291 -6.19 7.70 -1.51
N ALA A 292 -5.21 8.49 -1.94
CA ALA A 292 -5.30 9.94 -1.90
C ALA A 292 -6.48 10.43 -2.77
N PRO A 293 -6.99 11.66 -2.57
CA PRO A 293 -7.92 12.23 -3.53
C PRO A 293 -7.33 12.24 -4.95
N LEU A 294 -8.15 11.96 -5.95
CA LEU A 294 -7.73 11.93 -7.35
C LEU A 294 -7.78 13.36 -7.92
N PRO A 295 -6.66 13.94 -8.40
CA PRO A 295 -6.69 15.24 -9.05
C PRO A 295 -7.55 15.27 -10.32
N SER A 296 -8.07 16.44 -10.68
CA SER A 296 -8.62 16.70 -12.02
C SER A 296 -7.58 17.38 -12.92
N ASN A 297 -7.84 17.46 -14.22
CA ASN A 297 -7.00 18.22 -15.16
C ASN A 297 -6.95 19.73 -14.85
N SER A 298 -7.98 20.24 -14.16
CA SER A 298 -8.03 21.58 -13.59
C SER A 298 -7.39 21.60 -12.19
N SER A 299 -7.52 22.69 -11.43
CA SER A 299 -7.02 22.78 -10.04
C SER A 299 -7.88 22.02 -9.01
N GLY A 300 -8.87 21.24 -9.44
CA GLY A 300 -9.83 20.54 -8.60
C GLY A 300 -9.49 19.08 -8.32
N TRP A 301 -10.46 18.38 -7.75
CA TRP A 301 -10.37 16.96 -7.40
C TRP A 301 -11.56 16.20 -7.99
N SER A 302 -11.25 15.09 -8.68
CA SER A 302 -12.21 14.23 -9.38
C SER A 302 -12.84 13.19 -8.45
N ALA A 303 -12.11 12.75 -7.42
CA ALA A 303 -12.60 11.81 -6.42
C ALA A 303 -11.99 12.10 -5.03
N PRO A 304 -12.73 11.86 -3.93
CA PRO A 304 -12.20 12.04 -2.57
C PRO A 304 -11.22 10.93 -2.20
N GLY A 305 -10.48 11.12 -1.11
CA GLY A 305 -9.64 10.06 -0.56
C GLY A 305 -10.48 8.91 0.03
N VAL A 306 -9.88 7.72 0.09
CA VAL A 306 -10.55 6.46 0.45
C VAL A 306 -9.68 5.68 1.42
N LEU A 307 -10.32 5.01 2.38
CA LEU A 307 -9.67 4.03 3.25
C LEU A 307 -10.55 2.79 3.41
N VAL A 308 -10.12 1.66 2.86
CA VAL A 308 -10.92 0.44 2.72
C VAL A 308 -10.08 -0.81 2.96
N VAL A 309 -10.65 -1.79 3.65
CA VAL A 309 -10.10 -3.15 3.72
C VAL A 309 -10.64 -3.98 2.56
N LEU A 310 -9.74 -4.70 1.91
CA LEU A 310 -10.04 -5.59 0.78
C LEU A 310 -10.17 -7.03 1.31
N ASP A 311 -11.41 -7.51 1.47
CA ASP A 311 -11.72 -8.85 1.96
C ASP A 311 -11.38 -9.91 0.89
N ALA A 312 -10.27 -10.61 1.13
CA ALA A 312 -9.77 -11.70 0.31
C ALA A 312 -10.21 -13.08 0.84
N HIS A 313 -11.46 -13.20 1.30
CA HIS A 313 -12.01 -14.51 1.67
C HIS A 313 -11.99 -15.52 0.51
N PRO A 314 -11.73 -16.83 0.76
CA PRO A 314 -11.53 -17.83 -0.30
C PRO A 314 -12.68 -17.97 -1.31
N GLY A 315 -13.90 -17.59 -0.95
CA GLY A 315 -15.06 -17.58 -1.84
C GLY A 315 -15.27 -16.27 -2.61
N GLY A 316 -14.45 -15.25 -2.34
CA GLY A 316 -14.59 -13.89 -2.86
C GLY A 316 -13.81 -13.67 -4.14
N ILE A 317 -14.24 -12.67 -4.92
CA ILE A 317 -13.62 -12.34 -6.20
C ILE A 317 -12.18 -11.84 -6.07
N ILE A 318 -11.85 -11.17 -4.97
CA ILE A 318 -10.48 -10.69 -4.72
C ILE A 318 -9.53 -11.88 -4.56
N TYR A 319 -9.90 -12.87 -3.74
CA TYR A 319 -9.10 -14.08 -3.57
C TYR A 319 -8.95 -14.86 -4.89
N ARG A 320 -10.04 -15.01 -5.63
CA ARG A 320 -10.09 -15.81 -6.85
C ARG A 320 -9.31 -15.21 -8.02
N ASP A 321 -9.43 -13.89 -8.22
CA ASP A 321 -9.00 -13.25 -9.48
C ASP A 321 -7.75 -12.37 -9.30
N ILE A 322 -7.46 -11.88 -8.09
CA ILE A 322 -6.40 -10.90 -7.83
C ILE A 322 -5.23 -11.51 -7.05
N ILE A 323 -5.49 -12.36 -6.06
CA ILE A 323 -4.42 -12.98 -5.27
C ILE A 323 -3.66 -14.01 -6.11
N PRO A 324 -2.32 -13.90 -6.25
CA PRO A 324 -1.54 -14.91 -6.96
C PRO A 324 -1.52 -16.26 -6.21
N GLU A 325 -1.58 -17.36 -6.96
CA GLU A 325 -1.60 -18.73 -6.43
C GLU A 325 -0.44 -19.01 -5.46
N TYR A 326 0.74 -18.43 -5.69
CA TYR A 326 1.92 -18.68 -4.87
C TYR A 326 1.92 -17.95 -3.51
N VAL A 327 0.95 -17.07 -3.24
CA VAL A 327 0.76 -16.37 -1.95
C VAL A 327 -0.68 -16.43 -1.45
N ASP A 328 -1.51 -17.31 -2.01
CA ASP A 328 -2.91 -17.45 -1.63
C ASP A 328 -3.10 -17.84 -0.15
N TYR A 329 -2.16 -18.60 0.40
CA TYR A 329 -2.12 -19.01 1.80
C TYR A 329 -1.95 -17.81 2.73
N VAL A 330 -1.28 -16.73 2.33
CA VAL A 330 -1.25 -15.48 3.11
C VAL A 330 -2.19 -14.42 2.58
N ARG A 331 -2.90 -14.66 1.47
CA ARG A 331 -3.92 -13.75 0.91
C ARG A 331 -3.36 -12.37 0.57
N THR A 332 -2.14 -12.30 0.05
CA THR A 332 -1.44 -11.02 -0.25
C THR A 332 -1.77 -10.51 -1.64
N ILE A 333 -2.20 -9.24 -1.73
CA ILE A 333 -2.20 -8.48 -2.99
C ILE A 333 -0.85 -7.78 -3.12
N TYR A 334 -0.26 -7.68 -4.31
CA TYR A 334 0.95 -6.90 -4.51
C TYR A 334 0.60 -5.49 -4.98
N GLU A 335 1.39 -4.51 -4.55
CA GLU A 335 1.23 -3.12 -4.94
C GLU A 335 1.42 -2.90 -6.45
N ASP A 336 2.25 -3.73 -7.08
CA ASP A 336 2.49 -3.73 -8.54
C ASP A 336 1.21 -4.06 -9.33
N ASP A 337 0.21 -4.69 -8.71
CA ASP A 337 -1.10 -4.90 -9.33
C ASP A 337 -1.87 -3.57 -9.49
N PHE A 338 -1.61 -2.59 -8.62
CA PHE A 338 -2.29 -1.29 -8.62
C PHE A 338 -1.55 -0.21 -9.43
N GLY A 339 -0.22 -0.27 -9.51
CA GLY A 339 0.58 0.72 -10.21
C GLY A 339 2.07 0.62 -9.93
N ASP A 340 2.81 1.69 -10.18
CA ASP A 340 4.26 1.71 -9.97
C ASP A 340 4.58 1.89 -8.48
N ASN A 341 5.29 0.92 -7.89
CA ASN A 341 5.83 1.03 -6.53
C ASN A 341 6.81 2.22 -6.43
N VAL A 342 6.67 3.03 -5.38
CA VAL A 342 7.47 4.22 -5.14
C VAL A 342 8.45 4.01 -3.99
N VAL A 343 7.93 3.67 -2.81
CA VAL A 343 8.67 3.51 -1.55
C VAL A 343 7.87 2.67 -0.56
N ASP A 344 8.57 2.05 0.39
CA ASP A 344 7.95 1.38 1.54
C ASP A 344 7.76 2.38 2.69
N VAL A 345 6.59 2.36 3.32
CA VAL A 345 6.26 3.19 4.48
C VAL A 345 6.17 2.29 5.71
N ASN A 346 7.05 2.51 6.68
CA ASN A 346 7.18 1.65 7.86
C ASN A 346 6.84 2.43 9.13
N TYR A 347 5.87 1.93 9.90
CA TYR A 347 5.55 2.38 11.26
C TYR A 347 6.27 1.50 12.28
N LEU A 348 7.31 2.04 12.89
CA LEU A 348 8.13 1.33 13.87
C LEU A 348 7.88 1.91 15.26
N ASN A 349 7.19 1.14 16.09
CA ASN A 349 6.86 1.50 17.46
C ASN A 349 8.08 1.26 18.39
N ALA A 350 9.10 2.08 18.24
CA ALA A 350 10.28 2.10 19.12
C ALA A 350 10.25 3.32 20.04
N GLU A 351 11.02 3.26 21.15
CA GLU A 351 11.40 4.44 21.94
C GLU A 351 12.40 5.30 21.15
N ALA A 352 12.00 5.77 19.98
CA ALA A 352 12.80 6.57 19.07
C ALA A 352 12.12 7.92 18.84
N ASP A 353 12.89 8.90 18.36
CA ASP A 353 12.38 10.23 18.02
C ASP A 353 11.36 10.20 16.87
N TYR A 354 11.34 9.11 16.10
CA TYR A 354 10.50 8.93 14.92
C TYR A 354 9.81 7.57 14.91
N GLN A 355 8.55 7.57 14.47
CA GLN A 355 7.77 6.34 14.27
C GLN A 355 7.64 5.96 12.80
N ILE A 356 7.89 6.88 11.86
CA ILE A 356 7.75 6.64 10.41
C ILE A 356 9.12 6.64 9.73
N PHE A 357 9.35 5.59 8.95
CA PHE A 357 10.55 5.37 8.14
C PHE A 357 10.16 5.00 6.71
N ILE A 358 10.73 5.72 5.74
CA ILE A 358 10.50 5.53 4.31
C ILE A 358 11.73 4.85 3.69
N CYS A 359 11.54 3.72 3.00
CA CYS A 359 12.63 2.88 2.49
C CYS A 359 12.58 2.67 0.99
#